data_AF-A0A2H9N052-F1
#
_entry.id   AF-A0A2H9N052-F1
#
_cell.length_a   1.000
_cell.length_b   1.000
_cell.length_c   1.000
_cell.angle_alpha   90.00
_cell.angle_beta   90.00
_cell.angle_gamma   90.00
#
_symmetry.space_group_name_H-M   'P 1'
#
loop_
_entity.id
_entity.type
_entity.pdbx_description
1 polymer ?
#
loop_
_entity_poly.entity_id
_entity_poly.type
_entity_poly.pdbx_seq_one_letter_code
_entity_poly.pdbx_strand_id
1 'polypeptide(L)'
;MLDPKKLRDIKNEKLKKLIQPSGYYRQKTKKLKNFINFLWEKHDGKLERLFDQPIHELREDLLSVNGIGKETADSIILYAAEKPIFVIDAYTARSMNRIGIT
;
A
#
# COMPACT_ATOMS: atom_id res chain seq x y z
N MET A 1 -17.23 -5.07 4.42
CA MET A 1 -16.52 -4.28 3.40
C MET A 1 -15.54 -3.35 4.11
N LEU A 2 -14.27 -3.30 3.69
CA LEU A 2 -13.22 -2.51 4.33
C LEU A 2 -13.57 -1.01 4.22
N ASP A 3 -13.59 -0.30 5.35
CA ASP A 3 -13.98 1.11 5.45
C ASP A 3 -12.81 1.89 6.11
N PRO A 4 -12.22 2.89 5.44
CA PRO A 4 -11.09 3.67 5.97
C PRO A 4 -11.37 4.32 7.33
N LYS A 5 -12.60 4.73 7.60
CA LYS A 5 -13.00 5.32 8.89
C LYS A 5 -12.99 4.26 9.98
N LYS A 6 -13.56 3.08 9.72
CA LYS A 6 -13.53 1.96 10.67
C LYS A 6 -12.09 1.50 10.95
N LEU A 7 -11.23 1.50 9.94
CA LEU A 7 -9.81 1.16 10.08
C LEU A 7 -9.01 2.23 10.84
N ARG A 8 -9.39 3.50 10.77
CA ARG A 8 -8.82 4.56 11.61
C ARG A 8 -9.22 4.37 13.07
N ASP A 9 -10.51 4.17 13.32
CA ASP A 9 -11.08 4.24 14.67
C ASP A 9 -10.90 2.91 15.45
N ILE A 10 -10.62 1.80 14.78
CA ILE A 10 -10.35 0.51 15.44
C ILE A 10 -9.07 0.56 16.31
N LYS A 11 -9.16 0.05 17.53
CA LYS A 11 -8.01 -0.11 18.43
C LYS A 11 -6.94 -1.03 17.82
N ASN A 12 -5.66 -0.68 18.00
CA ASN A 12 -4.52 -1.43 17.46
C ASN A 12 -4.56 -2.93 17.85
N GLU A 13 -4.87 -3.26 19.10
CA GLU A 13 -4.92 -4.68 19.53
C GLU A 13 -6.03 -5.47 18.83
N LYS A 14 -7.16 -4.84 18.51
CA LYS A 14 -8.23 -5.50 17.74
C LYS A 14 -7.80 -5.70 16.29
N LEU A 15 -7.22 -4.67 15.67
CA LEU A 15 -6.71 -4.76 14.29
C LEU A 15 -5.62 -5.83 14.16
N LYS A 16 -4.68 -5.85 15.09
CA LYS A 16 -3.59 -6.82 15.17
C LYS A 16 -4.08 -8.27 15.27
N LYS A 17 -5.13 -8.53 16.05
CA LYS A 17 -5.79 -9.85 16.11
C LYS A 17 -6.43 -10.23 14.78
N LEU A 18 -7.14 -9.30 14.13
CA LEU A 18 -7.81 -9.54 12.84
C LEU A 18 -6.82 -9.91 11.73
N ILE A 19 -5.63 -9.31 11.72
CA ILE A 19 -4.63 -9.55 10.67
C ILE A 19 -3.54 -10.55 11.08
N GLN A 20 -3.66 -11.18 12.25
CA GLN A 20 -2.71 -12.17 12.76
C GLN A 20 -2.42 -13.32 11.79
N PRO A 21 -3.42 -13.90 11.08
CA PRO A 21 -3.17 -15.00 10.14
C PRO A 21 -2.25 -14.65 8.98
N SER A 22 -2.05 -13.36 8.68
CA SER A 22 -1.24 -12.92 7.54
C SER A 22 0.27 -12.89 7.81
N GLY A 23 0.74 -13.24 9.01
CA GLY A 23 2.16 -13.15 9.40
C GLY A 23 2.66 -11.69 9.52
N TYR A 24 3.77 -11.47 10.25
CA TYR A 24 4.34 -10.14 10.52
C TYR A 24 3.31 -9.08 10.97
N TYR A 25 2.27 -9.54 11.65
CA TYR A 25 1.04 -8.78 11.90
C TYR A 25 1.27 -7.54 12.76
N ARG A 26 2.28 -7.54 13.64
CA ARG A 26 2.70 -6.35 14.40
C ARG A 26 3.18 -5.23 13.47
N GLN A 27 4.06 -5.56 12.52
CA GLN A 27 4.57 -4.61 11.54
C GLN A 27 3.45 -4.18 10.60
N LYS A 28 2.63 -5.12 10.11
CA LYS A 28 1.47 -4.80 9.25
C LYS A 28 0.46 -3.88 9.93
N THR A 29 0.22 -4.05 11.22
CA THR A 29 -0.68 -3.16 11.99
C THR A 29 -0.14 -1.72 11.96
N LYS A 30 1.16 -1.53 12.22
CA LYS A 30 1.80 -0.21 12.18
C LYS A 30 1.73 0.39 10.77
N LYS A 31 2.11 -0.38 9.75
CA LYS A 31 2.07 0.07 8.34
C LYS A 31 0.67 0.49 7.90
N LEU A 32 -0.34 -0.30 8.25
CA LEU A 32 -1.73 0.01 7.94
C LEU A 32 -2.20 1.28 8.64
N LYS A 33 -1.84 1.49 9.91
CA LYS A 33 -2.15 2.74 10.63
C LYS A 33 -1.44 3.94 10.01
N ASN A 34 -0.19 3.80 9.61
CA ASN A 34 0.54 4.87 8.91
C ASN A 34 -0.17 5.26 7.60
N PHE A 35 -0.57 4.27 6.78
CA PHE A 35 -1.29 4.53 5.54
C PHE A 35 -2.65 5.19 5.79
N ILE A 36 -3.42 4.71 6.77
CA ILE A 36 -4.72 5.31 7.10
C ILE A 36 -4.54 6.76 7.58
N ASN A 37 -3.57 7.05 8.44
CA ASN A 37 -3.32 8.42 8.89
C ASN A 37 -2.95 9.33 7.72
N PHE A 38 -2.02 8.89 6.86
CA PHE A 38 -1.67 9.57 5.61
C PHE A 38 -2.91 9.88 4.75
N LEU A 39 -3.80 8.90 4.57
CA LEU A 39 -5.01 9.06 3.76
C LEU A 39 -5.96 10.12 4.36
N TRP A 40 -6.07 10.19 5.69
CA TRP A 40 -6.86 11.21 6.37
C TRP A 40 -6.22 12.59 6.30
N GLU A 41 -4.92 12.68 6.47
CA GLU A 41 -4.18 13.94 6.46
C GLU A 41 -4.14 14.60 5.08
N LYS A 42 -3.88 13.82 4.01
CA LYS A 42 -3.73 14.36 2.65
C LYS A 42 -4.98 14.26 1.78
N HIS A 43 -5.85 13.29 2.03
CA HIS A 43 -6.98 12.97 1.14
C HIS A 43 -8.32 12.88 1.86
N ASP A 44 -8.44 13.36 3.11
CA ASP A 44 -9.69 13.41 3.88
C ASP A 44 -10.34 12.01 4.05
N GLY A 45 -9.50 10.97 4.10
CA GLY A 45 -9.93 9.59 4.26
C GLY A 45 -10.55 8.96 3.01
N LYS A 46 -10.50 9.64 1.86
CA LYS A 46 -11.13 9.22 0.59
C LYS A 46 -10.09 8.60 -0.35
N LEU A 47 -10.25 7.32 -0.65
CA LEU A 47 -9.37 6.61 -1.59
C LEU A 47 -9.52 7.16 -3.01
N GLU A 48 -10.71 7.63 -3.37
CA GLU A 48 -11.01 8.21 -4.68
C GLU A 48 -10.09 9.41 -4.95
N ARG A 49 -9.86 10.27 -3.94
CA ARG A 49 -8.97 11.44 -4.07
C ARG A 49 -7.50 11.04 -4.22
N LEU A 50 -7.07 9.98 -3.55
CA LEU A 50 -5.73 9.43 -3.72
C LEU A 50 -5.56 8.84 -5.13
N PHE A 51 -6.53 8.05 -5.58
CA PHE A 51 -6.45 7.34 -6.86
C PHE A 51 -6.74 8.23 -8.08
N ASP A 52 -7.32 9.41 -7.91
CA ASP A 52 -7.51 10.37 -9.02
C ASP A 52 -6.17 11.00 -9.50
N GLN A 53 -5.13 10.93 -8.68
CA GLN A 53 -3.82 11.50 -9.02
C GLN A 53 -3.16 10.82 -10.23
N PRO A 54 -2.29 11.54 -10.98
CA PRO A 54 -1.40 10.94 -11.97
C PRO A 54 -0.49 9.87 -11.33
N ILE A 55 -0.09 8.86 -12.12
CA ILE A 55 0.72 7.72 -11.64
C ILE A 55 1.97 8.17 -10.87
N HIS A 56 2.68 9.17 -11.39
CA HIS A 56 3.90 9.67 -10.78
C HIS A 56 3.65 10.26 -9.40
N GLU A 57 2.66 11.15 -9.28
CA GLU A 57 2.31 11.79 -8.00
C GLU A 57 1.80 10.77 -6.98
N LEU A 58 0.91 9.87 -7.42
CA LEU A 58 0.41 8.78 -6.58
C LEU A 58 1.56 7.90 -6.05
N ARG A 59 2.55 7.60 -6.89
CA ARG A 59 3.71 6.81 -6.49
C ARG A 59 4.56 7.52 -5.44
N GLU A 60 4.87 8.79 -5.65
CA GLU A 60 5.63 9.60 -4.68
C GLU A 60 4.89 9.69 -3.34
N ASP A 61 3.58 9.91 -3.39
CA ASP A 61 2.74 9.97 -2.19
C ASP A 61 2.73 8.63 -1.44
N LEU A 62 2.54 7.50 -2.13
CA LEU A 62 2.59 6.18 -1.50
C LEU A 62 3.96 5.86 -0.91
N LEU A 63 5.05 6.21 -1.60
CA LEU A 63 6.42 6.01 -1.13
C LEU A 63 6.77 6.90 0.07
N SER A 64 6.09 8.03 0.25
CA SER A 64 6.24 8.88 1.43
C SER A 64 5.71 8.22 2.72
N VAL A 65 4.86 7.20 2.62
CA VAL A 65 4.28 6.49 3.77
C VAL A 65 5.29 5.50 4.34
N ASN A 66 5.73 5.74 5.57
CA ASN A 66 6.65 4.83 6.27
C ASN A 66 6.07 3.40 6.33
N GLY A 67 6.74 2.49 5.62
CA GLY A 67 6.41 1.07 5.56
C GLY A 67 5.85 0.59 4.22
N ILE A 68 5.56 1.50 3.29
CA ILE A 68 5.26 1.20 1.89
C ILE A 68 6.57 1.31 1.09
N GLY A 69 6.97 0.22 0.43
CA GLY A 69 8.11 0.20 -0.48
C GLY A 69 7.65 0.19 -1.95
N LYS A 70 8.60 0.26 -2.89
CA LYS A 70 8.34 0.30 -4.34
C LYS A 70 7.36 -0.79 -4.80
N GLU A 71 7.61 -2.04 -4.44
CA GLU A 71 6.74 -3.17 -4.81
C GLU A 71 5.29 -2.98 -4.31
N THR A 72 5.11 -2.53 -3.07
CA THR A 72 3.78 -2.29 -2.49
C THR A 72 3.10 -1.08 -3.12
N ALA A 73 3.84 0.01 -3.36
CA ALA A 73 3.31 1.20 -4.02
C ALA A 73 2.82 0.86 -5.43
N ASP A 74 3.65 0.16 -6.22
CA ASP A 74 3.33 -0.22 -7.58
C ASP A 74 2.14 -1.20 -7.61
N SER A 75 2.06 -2.12 -6.63
CA SER A 75 0.91 -3.02 -6.48
C SER A 75 -0.40 -2.28 -6.15
N ILE A 76 -0.35 -1.23 -5.32
CA ILE A 76 -1.53 -0.40 -5.03
C ILE A 76 -1.96 0.36 -6.29
N ILE A 77 -1.01 0.97 -7.01
CA ILE A 77 -1.29 1.70 -8.25
C ILE A 77 -1.93 0.79 -9.31
N LEU A 78 -1.37 -0.41 -9.49
CA LEU A 78 -1.86 -1.36 -10.48
C LEU A 78 -3.22 -1.95 -10.09
N TYR A 79 -3.31 -2.54 -8.89
CA TYR A 79 -4.47 -3.37 -8.53
C TYR A 79 -5.59 -2.62 -7.83
N ALA A 80 -5.29 -1.51 -7.13
CA ALA A 80 -6.30 -0.75 -6.39
C ALA A 80 -6.70 0.56 -7.10
N ALA A 81 -5.75 1.24 -7.75
CA ALA A 81 -6.04 2.45 -8.53
C ALA A 81 -6.31 2.17 -10.01
N GLU A 82 -6.17 0.91 -10.45
CA GLU A 82 -6.41 0.45 -11.83
C GLU A 82 -5.60 1.23 -12.88
N LYS A 83 -4.38 1.66 -12.53
CA LYS A 83 -3.49 2.40 -13.43
C LYS A 83 -2.39 1.51 -14.00
N PRO A 84 -2.03 1.65 -15.29
CA PRO A 84 -1.08 0.77 -15.95
C PRO A 84 0.36 1.06 -15.51
N ILE A 85 0.81 0.40 -14.44
CA ILE A 85 2.22 0.35 -14.02
C ILE A 85 2.67 -1.10 -13.91
N PHE A 86 3.91 -1.37 -14.28
CA PHE A 86 4.48 -2.72 -14.18
C PHE A 86 5.09 -2.93 -12.79
N VAL A 87 4.58 -3.92 -12.05
CA VAL A 87 5.12 -4.28 -10.73
C VAL A 87 6.38 -5.13 -10.91
N ILE A 88 7.51 -4.62 -10.43
CA ILE A 88 8.77 -5.37 -10.41
C ILE A 88 8.99 -5.89 -8.99
N ASP A 89 8.76 -7.18 -8.80
CA ASP A 89 9.09 -7.90 -7.56
C ASP A 89 10.38 -8.72 -7.73
N ALA A 90 10.78 -9.41 -6.67
CA ALA A 90 11.97 -10.25 -6.69
C ALA A 90 11.88 -11.43 -7.67
N TYR A 91 10.68 -11.93 -7.99
CA TYR A 91 10.50 -13.01 -8.97
C TYR A 91 10.64 -12.48 -10.39
N THR A 92 10.04 -11.33 -10.70
CA THR A 92 10.22 -10.65 -11.99
C THR A 92 11.70 -10.34 -12.21
N ALA A 93 12.37 -9.75 -11.21
CA ALA A 93 13.81 -9.48 -11.30
C ALA A 93 14.64 -10.76 -11.54
N ARG A 94 14.36 -11.84 -10.80
CA ARG A 94 15.04 -13.14 -11.00
C ARG A 94 14.82 -13.72 -12.39
N SER A 95 13.60 -13.66 -12.91
CA SER A 95 13.26 -14.18 -14.23
C SER A 95 13.95 -13.38 -15.33
N MET A 96 13.96 -12.06 -15.24
CA MET A 96 14.65 -11.17 -16.19
C MET A 96 16.16 -11.42 -16.21
N ASN A 97 16.78 -11.52 -15.02
CA ASN A 97 18.19 -11.86 -14.89
C ASN A 97 18.51 -13.22 -15.54
N ARG A 98 17.64 -14.22 -15.39
CA ARG A 98 17.82 -15.56 -16.01
C ARG A 98 17.79 -15.54 -17.54
N ILE A 99 17.10 -14.57 -18.15
CA ILE A 99 17.02 -14.42 -19.61
C ILE A 99 18.00 -13.36 -20.16
N GLY A 100 18.94 -12.89 -19.34
CA GLY A 100 19.99 -11.96 -19.78
C GLY A 100 19.56 -10.49 -19.83
N ILE A 101 18.45 -10.13 -19.17
CA ILE A 101 17.99 -8.74 -19.03
C ILE A 101 18.32 -8.30 -17.59
N THR A 102 19.38 -7.50 -17.46
CA THR A 102 19.88 -6.91 -16.20
C THR A 102 19.60 -5.42 -16.13
#